data_AF-A0A401UBP5-F1
#
_entry.id   AF-A0A401UBP5-F1
#
_cell.length_a   1.000
_cell.length_b   1.000
_cell.length_c   1.000
_cell.angle_alpha   90.00
_cell.angle_beta   90.00
_cell.angle_gamma   90.00
#
_symmetry.space_group_name_H-M   'P 1'
#
loop_
_entity.id
_entity.type
_entity.pdbx_description
1 polymer ?
#
loop_
_entity_poly.entity_id
_entity_poly.type
_entity_poly.pdbx_seq_one_letter_code
_entity_poly.pdbx_strand_id
1 'polypeptide(L)'
;METRPEISFDDTATAFSYKSDKEIRKANFVFTIVNHPWVSSFATGAVKLGLKLGLPIEGLIRTTVFEHFCGGESIEEAEQTIQKLGKYHVGAILDYSVEGEHNDAAFDATLQETLRTIEKAKSSVHIPFSVFKMTGLASAELLENIQNDKALSIDEQQAWERVKKRVDMVCAKAFEMGVPVLIDAEETWIQNPIDALAYDMMAKYNKQKAIVFNTYQLYRTESLKNLREAFHVAAMHNYFFGVKLVRGAYMEKERKRAADNNYADPIQPTKEATDDAFNKALEFCIDNKQRITFMCGSHNDYSNYYLTILMNKHGMNPDDNRVWFAQLFGMSDNISFNLAKGGFNVAKYLPYGPVKSVMPYLLRRAEENTSVAGQSSRELTLIRKELRRRKDENG
;
A
#
# COMPACT_ATOMS: atom_id res chain seq x y z
N MET A 1 -6.73 6.78 35.24
CA MET A 1 -6.48 7.89 34.31
C MET A 1 -6.37 7.28 32.93
N GLU A 2 -7.33 7.52 32.03
CA GLU A 2 -7.17 7.15 30.63
C GLU A 2 -6.09 8.06 30.03
N THR A 3 -4.87 7.56 29.93
CA THR A 3 -3.79 8.26 29.22
C THR A 3 -4.14 8.24 27.74
N ARG A 4 -4.74 9.33 27.23
CA ARG A 4 -4.88 9.50 25.78
C ARG A 4 -3.47 9.50 25.17
N PRO A 5 -3.21 8.76 24.08
CA PRO A 5 -1.98 8.93 23.32
C PRO A 5 -1.84 10.41 22.94
N GLU A 6 -0.77 11.05 23.40
CA GLU A 6 -0.46 12.45 23.10
C GLU A 6 0.20 12.53 21.71
N ILE A 7 -0.55 12.16 20.68
CA ILE A 7 -0.10 12.22 19.27
C ILE A 7 -0.78 13.39 18.58
N SER A 8 0.01 14.25 17.95
CA SER A 8 -0.47 15.35 17.12
C SER A 8 0.05 15.19 15.70
N PHE A 9 -0.87 15.12 14.73
CA PHE A 9 -0.54 15.13 13.30
C PHE A 9 -0.32 16.54 12.74
N ASP A 10 -0.32 17.57 13.60
CA ASP A 10 -0.02 18.97 13.26
C ASP A 10 1.42 19.38 13.62
N ASP A 11 2.19 18.52 14.30
CA ASP A 11 3.62 18.74 14.58
C ASP A 11 4.44 18.55 13.29
N THR A 12 4.69 19.67 12.59
CA THR A 12 5.43 19.66 11.33
C THR A 12 6.92 19.50 11.52
N ALA A 13 7.47 19.88 12.69
CA ALA A 13 8.88 19.74 12.99
C ALA A 13 9.25 18.25 13.03
N THR A 14 8.42 17.44 13.70
CA THR A 14 8.57 15.98 13.68
C THR A 14 8.27 15.41 12.30
N ALA A 15 7.12 15.78 11.70
CA ALA A 15 6.65 15.27 10.41
C ALA A 15 7.72 15.29 9.32
N PHE A 16 8.48 16.39 9.25
CA PHE A 16 9.45 16.62 8.18
C PHE A 16 10.89 16.65 8.68
N SER A 17 11.15 16.17 9.91
CA SER A 17 12.50 16.12 10.51
C SER A 17 13.50 15.36 9.64
N TYR A 18 13.03 14.32 8.94
CA TYR A 18 13.86 13.54 8.02
C TYR A 18 14.20 14.24 6.70
N LYS A 19 13.56 15.37 6.36
CA LYS A 19 13.78 16.10 5.10
C LYS A 19 14.65 17.34 5.30
N SER A 20 15.58 17.53 4.38
CA SER A 20 16.32 18.79 4.20
C SER A 20 15.43 19.89 3.62
N ASP A 21 15.86 21.15 3.75
CA ASP A 21 15.15 22.30 3.17
C ASP A 21 14.95 22.17 1.65
N LYS A 22 15.94 21.61 0.96
CA LYS A 22 15.85 21.35 -0.49
C LYS A 22 14.71 20.36 -0.79
N GLU A 23 14.62 19.29 -0.01
CA GLU A 23 13.58 18.27 -0.18
C GLU A 23 12.18 18.81 0.14
N ILE A 24 12.03 19.67 1.15
CA ILE A 24 10.73 20.29 1.46
C ILE A 24 10.31 21.29 0.38
N ARG A 25 11.24 22.12 -0.13
CA ARG A 25 10.95 23.02 -1.27
C ARG A 25 10.53 22.22 -2.50
N LYS A 26 11.19 21.09 -2.77
CA LYS A 26 10.82 20.16 -3.85
C LYS A 26 9.43 19.58 -3.63
N ALA A 27 9.12 19.11 -2.42
CA ALA A 27 7.78 18.61 -2.08
C ALA A 27 6.71 19.68 -2.29
N ASN A 28 6.95 20.93 -1.84
CA ASN A 28 6.02 22.04 -2.09
C ASN A 28 5.78 22.28 -3.57
N PHE A 29 6.81 22.18 -4.42
CA PHE A 29 6.66 22.30 -5.87
C PHE A 29 5.80 21.17 -6.46
N VAL A 30 6.12 19.91 -6.13
CA VAL A 30 5.37 18.73 -6.60
C VAL A 30 3.90 18.82 -6.18
N PHE A 31 3.61 19.08 -4.90
CA PHE A 31 2.24 19.18 -4.42
C PHE A 31 1.50 20.42 -4.93
N THR A 32 2.20 21.50 -5.29
CA THR A 32 1.55 22.65 -5.96
C THR A 32 1.05 22.24 -7.35
N ILE A 33 1.82 21.46 -8.11
CA ILE A 33 1.40 20.94 -9.42
C ILE A 33 0.22 19.98 -9.28
N VAL A 34 0.33 19.00 -8.38
CA VAL A 34 -0.70 17.96 -8.19
C VAL A 34 -2.03 18.54 -7.69
N ASN A 35 -2.00 19.57 -6.84
CA ASN A 35 -3.22 20.24 -6.35
C ASN A 35 -3.91 21.13 -7.40
N HIS A 36 -3.36 21.30 -8.60
CA HIS A 36 -4.00 22.03 -9.68
C HIS A 36 -4.42 21.05 -10.80
N PRO A 37 -5.70 20.64 -10.86
CA PRO A 37 -6.16 19.60 -11.78
C PRO A 37 -5.80 19.86 -13.25
N TRP A 38 -5.93 21.11 -13.71
CA TRP A 38 -5.57 21.49 -15.08
C TRP A 38 -4.06 21.34 -15.36
N VAL A 39 -3.20 21.69 -14.40
CA VAL A 39 -1.75 21.54 -14.51
C VAL A 39 -1.36 20.07 -14.45
N SER A 40 -1.96 19.30 -13.55
CA SER A 40 -1.71 17.87 -13.39
C SER A 40 -2.09 17.07 -14.65
N SER A 41 -3.26 17.36 -15.23
CA SER A 41 -3.70 16.76 -16.49
C SER A 41 -2.82 17.14 -17.67
N PHE A 42 -2.42 18.42 -17.79
CA PHE A 42 -1.50 18.87 -18.82
C PHE A 42 -0.11 18.22 -18.67
N ALA A 43 0.44 18.19 -17.46
CA ALA A 43 1.74 17.56 -17.17
C ALA A 43 1.71 16.07 -17.48
N THR A 44 0.64 15.38 -17.11
CA THR A 44 0.42 13.96 -17.43
C THR A 44 0.38 13.73 -18.95
N GLY A 45 -0.36 14.56 -19.68
CA GLY A 45 -0.42 14.50 -21.15
C GLY A 45 0.93 14.76 -21.80
N ALA A 46 1.66 15.78 -21.35
CA ALA A 46 2.99 16.13 -21.86
C ALA A 46 4.03 15.02 -21.60
N VAL A 47 4.00 14.40 -20.41
CA VAL A 47 4.86 13.26 -20.08
C VAL A 47 4.52 12.04 -20.94
N LYS A 48 3.24 11.68 -21.08
CA LYS A 48 2.79 10.58 -21.95
C LYS A 48 3.24 10.81 -23.40
N LEU A 49 3.09 12.03 -23.92
CA LEU A 49 3.52 12.40 -25.27
C LEU A 49 5.04 12.34 -25.41
N GLY A 50 5.79 12.91 -24.47
CA GLY A 50 7.25 12.92 -24.52
C GLY A 50 7.86 11.52 -24.45
N LEU A 51 7.30 10.63 -23.63
CA LEU A 51 7.69 9.22 -23.61
C LEU A 51 7.37 8.52 -24.94
N LYS A 52 6.17 8.76 -25.50
CA LYS A 52 5.75 8.18 -26.79
C LYS A 52 6.63 8.65 -27.96
N LEU A 53 7.07 9.91 -27.92
CA LEU A 53 7.95 10.51 -28.92
C LEU A 53 9.44 10.24 -28.67
N GLY A 54 9.80 9.53 -27.59
CA GLY A 54 11.19 9.24 -27.26
C GLY A 54 12.03 10.48 -26.87
N LEU A 55 11.38 11.55 -26.38
CA LEU A 55 12.08 12.76 -25.94
C LEU A 55 12.89 12.47 -24.66
N PRO A 56 14.08 13.10 -24.48
CA PRO A 56 14.97 12.85 -23.35
C PRO A 56 14.48 13.56 -22.05
N ILE A 57 13.27 13.24 -21.60
CA ILE A 57 12.63 13.85 -20.42
C ILE A 57 12.83 13.04 -19.12
N GLU A 58 13.50 11.89 -19.21
CA GLU A 58 13.69 10.95 -18.10
C GLU A 58 14.44 11.58 -16.92
N GLY A 59 15.48 12.38 -17.18
CA GLY A 59 16.24 13.05 -16.12
C GLY A 59 15.40 14.06 -15.33
N LEU A 60 14.50 14.78 -16.00
CA LEU A 60 13.59 15.72 -15.34
C LEU A 60 12.54 14.98 -14.50
N ILE A 61 11.98 13.89 -15.04
CA ILE A 61 11.03 13.03 -14.32
C ILE A 61 11.67 12.42 -13.08
N ARG A 62 12.90 11.89 -13.23
CA ARG A 62 13.70 11.30 -12.15
C ARG A 62 13.88 12.29 -11.00
N THR A 63 14.38 13.48 -11.34
CA THR A 63 14.72 14.54 -10.37
C THR A 63 13.51 15.28 -9.78
N THR A 64 12.28 14.95 -10.19
CA THR A 64 11.05 15.59 -9.69
C THR A 64 10.13 14.58 -9.00
N VAL A 65 9.15 14.04 -9.74
CA VAL A 65 8.07 13.19 -9.22
C VAL A 65 8.59 11.84 -8.76
N PHE A 66 9.51 11.23 -9.50
CA PHE A 66 10.03 9.89 -9.18
C PHE A 66 10.75 9.87 -7.83
N GLU A 67 11.79 10.69 -7.64
CA GLU A 67 12.52 10.78 -6.36
C GLU A 67 11.64 11.20 -5.16
N HIS A 68 10.44 11.75 -5.39
CA HIS A 68 9.53 12.09 -4.31
C HIS A 68 8.67 10.90 -3.85
N PHE A 69 8.26 10.04 -4.78
CA PHE A 69 7.32 8.94 -4.53
C PHE A 69 7.94 7.54 -4.63
N CYS A 70 9.16 7.41 -5.14
CA CYS A 70 9.89 6.15 -5.30
C CYS A 70 11.19 6.15 -4.50
N GLY A 71 11.59 4.97 -4.03
CA GLY A 71 12.82 4.77 -3.26
C GLY A 71 14.09 4.73 -4.09
N GLY A 72 13.98 4.37 -5.37
CA GLY A 72 15.10 4.19 -6.30
C GLY A 72 14.70 3.34 -7.51
N GLU A 73 15.64 3.08 -8.43
CA GLU A 73 15.40 2.21 -9.59
C GLU A 73 15.64 0.72 -9.30
N SER A 74 16.34 0.40 -8.21
CA SER A 74 16.61 -0.96 -7.74
C SER A 74 16.55 -1.08 -6.21
N ILE A 75 16.60 -2.30 -5.68
CA ILE A 75 16.70 -2.57 -4.24
C ILE A 75 17.93 -1.87 -3.63
N GLU A 76 19.05 -1.87 -4.36
CA GLU A 76 20.31 -1.26 -3.92
C GLU A 76 20.21 0.26 -3.88
N GLU A 77 19.58 0.90 -4.86
CA GLU A 77 19.31 2.34 -4.82
C GLU A 77 18.34 2.71 -3.69
N ALA A 78 17.34 1.86 -3.43
CA ALA A 78 16.38 2.05 -2.34
C ALA A 78 17.02 2.01 -0.94
N GLU A 79 18.21 1.43 -0.78
CA GLU A 79 18.90 1.29 0.51
C GLU A 79 19.08 2.64 1.22
N GLN A 80 19.43 3.70 0.47
CA GLN A 80 19.62 5.02 1.07
C GLN A 80 18.31 5.54 1.69
N THR A 81 17.18 5.31 1.01
CA THR A 81 15.85 5.68 1.49
C THR A 81 15.44 4.82 2.68
N ILE A 82 15.69 3.51 2.63
CA ILE A 82 15.43 2.57 3.73
C ILE A 82 16.17 3.00 5.01
N GLN A 83 17.47 3.27 4.91
CA GLN A 83 18.28 3.71 6.05
C GLN A 83 17.85 5.09 6.56
N LYS A 84 17.46 5.99 5.65
CA LYS A 84 16.95 7.31 6.01
C LYS A 84 15.66 7.22 6.82
N LEU A 85 14.70 6.38 6.40
CA LEU A 85 13.46 6.13 7.14
C LEU A 85 13.74 5.43 8.47
N GLY A 86 14.62 4.43 8.46
CA GLY A 86 15.00 3.63 9.64
C GLY A 86 15.55 4.46 10.81
N LYS A 87 16.31 5.53 10.51
CA LYS A 87 16.81 6.49 11.53
C LYS A 87 15.70 7.18 12.33
N TYR A 88 14.48 7.21 11.80
CA TYR A 88 13.30 7.81 12.43
C TYR A 88 12.27 6.75 12.83
N HIS A 89 12.69 5.49 12.96
CA HIS A 89 11.83 4.35 13.32
C HIS A 89 10.66 4.12 12.37
N VAL A 90 10.83 4.49 11.09
CA VAL A 90 9.87 4.19 10.02
C VAL A 90 10.44 3.08 9.15
N GLY A 91 9.72 1.96 9.02
CA GLY A 91 10.08 0.88 8.12
C GLY A 91 9.78 1.20 6.66
N ALA A 92 10.31 0.39 5.75
CA ALA A 92 10.03 0.45 4.32
C ALA A 92 9.47 -0.89 3.83
N ILE A 93 8.37 -0.84 3.07
CA ILE A 93 7.79 -2.00 2.39
C ILE A 93 8.15 -1.85 0.91
N LEU A 94 9.11 -2.64 0.43
CA LEU A 94 9.60 -2.55 -0.94
C LEU A 94 8.54 -3.08 -1.91
N ASP A 95 8.05 -2.22 -2.79
CA ASP A 95 7.10 -2.57 -3.86
C ASP A 95 7.78 -2.49 -5.22
N TYR A 96 7.90 -3.64 -5.89
CA TYR A 96 8.42 -3.68 -7.25
C TYR A 96 7.33 -3.23 -8.23
N SER A 97 7.32 -1.93 -8.56
CA SER A 97 6.21 -1.28 -9.27
C SER A 97 6.33 -1.36 -10.79
N VAL A 98 6.73 -2.51 -11.33
CA VAL A 98 6.77 -2.75 -12.78
C VAL A 98 5.43 -3.30 -13.24
N GLU A 99 4.75 -2.55 -14.12
CA GLU A 99 3.43 -2.90 -14.65
C GLU A 99 3.49 -3.08 -16.18
N GLY A 100 2.84 -4.11 -16.72
CA GLY A 100 2.51 -4.20 -18.15
C GLY A 100 3.12 -5.33 -18.97
N GLU A 101 3.89 -6.24 -18.37
CA GLU A 101 4.36 -7.45 -19.07
C GLU A 101 3.55 -8.69 -18.63
N HIS A 102 2.86 -9.31 -19.60
CA HIS A 102 1.84 -10.33 -19.34
C HIS A 102 2.22 -11.68 -19.96
N ASN A 103 3.44 -12.15 -19.72
CA ASN A 103 3.91 -13.45 -20.19
C ASN A 103 4.64 -14.21 -19.07
N ASP A 104 4.81 -15.53 -19.26
CA ASP A 104 5.40 -16.38 -18.23
C ASP A 104 6.83 -15.97 -17.82
N ALA A 105 7.64 -15.45 -18.74
CA ALA A 105 8.99 -14.98 -18.41
C ALA A 105 8.95 -13.73 -17.52
N ALA A 106 8.02 -12.81 -17.76
CA ALA A 106 7.80 -11.64 -16.92
C ALA A 106 7.27 -12.01 -15.53
N PHE A 107 6.36 -12.99 -15.46
CA PHE A 107 5.87 -13.52 -14.18
C PHE A 107 6.99 -14.20 -13.38
N ASP A 108 7.88 -14.94 -14.04
CA ASP A 108 9.04 -15.58 -13.40
C ASP A 108 10.07 -14.53 -12.96
N ALA A 109 10.30 -13.47 -13.74
CA ALA A 109 11.17 -12.36 -13.34
C ALA A 109 10.61 -11.62 -12.11
N THR A 110 9.29 -11.38 -12.08
CA THR A 110 8.61 -10.75 -10.94
C THR A 110 8.66 -11.66 -9.70
N LEU A 111 8.52 -12.98 -9.87
CA LEU A 111 8.75 -13.94 -8.80
C LEU A 111 10.17 -13.80 -8.23
N GLN A 112 11.20 -13.83 -9.08
CA GLN A 112 12.59 -13.73 -8.61
C GLN A 112 12.84 -12.41 -7.86
N GLU A 113 12.32 -11.30 -8.38
CA GLU A 113 12.46 -10.01 -7.72
C GLU A 113 11.71 -9.97 -6.38
N THR A 114 10.52 -10.56 -6.29
CA THR A 114 9.78 -10.71 -5.02
C THR A 114 10.55 -11.55 -4.01
N LEU A 115 11.21 -12.64 -4.43
CA LEU A 115 12.05 -13.44 -3.54
C LEU A 115 13.26 -12.64 -3.04
N ARG A 116 13.86 -11.81 -3.89
CA ARG A 116 14.95 -10.89 -3.50
C ARG A 116 14.50 -9.85 -2.48
N THR A 117 13.29 -9.31 -2.59
CA THR A 117 12.79 -8.37 -1.56
C THR A 117 12.59 -9.06 -0.21
N ILE A 118 12.17 -10.33 -0.18
CA ILE A 118 12.06 -11.12 1.07
C ILE A 118 13.45 -11.37 1.68
N GLU A 119 14.44 -11.71 0.85
CA GLU A 119 15.83 -11.88 1.30
C GLU A 119 16.42 -10.58 1.84
N LYS A 120 16.13 -9.46 1.16
CA LYS A 120 16.51 -8.14 1.62
C LYS A 120 15.83 -7.78 2.94
N ALA A 121 14.54 -8.11 3.09
CA ALA A 121 13.80 -7.90 4.32
C ALA A 121 14.38 -8.69 5.50
N LYS A 122 14.78 -9.94 5.26
CA LYS A 122 15.46 -10.76 6.28
C LYS A 122 16.78 -10.14 6.76
N SER A 123 17.51 -9.47 5.88
CA SER A 123 18.81 -8.87 6.18
C SER A 123 18.73 -7.43 6.74
N SER A 124 17.53 -6.84 6.84
CA SER A 124 17.36 -5.46 7.31
C SER A 124 16.18 -5.32 8.28
N VAL A 125 16.45 -4.87 9.50
CA VAL A 125 15.41 -4.55 10.49
C VAL A 125 14.49 -3.40 10.06
N HIS A 126 14.87 -2.64 9.03
CA HIS A 126 14.09 -1.51 8.51
C HIS A 126 13.08 -1.93 7.43
N ILE A 127 12.98 -3.22 7.10
CA ILE A 127 12.05 -3.73 6.08
C ILE A 127 11.13 -4.77 6.76
N PRO A 128 10.04 -4.31 7.40
CA PRO A 128 9.21 -5.18 8.22
C PRO A 128 8.29 -6.12 7.41
N PHE A 129 8.02 -5.81 6.15
CA PHE A 129 7.15 -6.60 5.26
C PHE A 129 7.72 -6.64 3.84
N SER A 130 7.40 -7.73 3.14
CA SER A 130 7.42 -7.79 1.68
C SER A 130 6.00 -7.67 1.12
N VAL A 131 5.87 -7.35 -0.17
CA VAL A 131 4.57 -7.27 -0.86
C VAL A 131 4.69 -7.76 -2.29
N PHE A 132 3.59 -8.29 -2.83
CA PHE A 132 3.44 -8.52 -4.27
C PHE A 132 1.98 -8.36 -4.70
N LYS A 133 1.78 -8.17 -6.01
CA LYS A 133 0.47 -8.18 -6.70
C LYS A 133 0.28 -9.49 -7.44
N MET A 134 -0.95 -10.01 -7.48
CA MET A 134 -1.21 -11.26 -8.18
C MET A 134 -1.02 -11.10 -9.69
N THR A 135 -1.40 -9.97 -10.26
CA THR A 135 -1.20 -9.69 -11.70
C THR A 135 0.27 -9.57 -12.10
N GLY A 136 1.20 -9.47 -11.13
CA GLY A 136 2.63 -9.62 -11.37
C GLY A 136 3.09 -11.07 -11.51
N LEU A 137 2.28 -12.05 -11.09
CA LEU A 137 2.59 -13.49 -11.13
C LEU A 137 1.62 -14.31 -12.00
N ALA A 138 0.54 -13.67 -12.46
CA ALA A 138 -0.56 -14.29 -13.19
C ALA A 138 -1.15 -13.34 -14.24
N SER A 139 -1.72 -13.92 -15.30
CA SER A 139 -2.52 -13.15 -16.27
C SER A 139 -3.84 -12.69 -15.63
N ALA A 140 -4.18 -11.41 -15.79
CA ALA A 140 -5.47 -10.87 -15.36
C ALA A 140 -6.65 -11.57 -16.07
N GLU A 141 -6.48 -11.95 -17.34
CA GLU A 141 -7.50 -12.69 -18.09
C GLU A 141 -7.74 -14.08 -17.51
N LEU A 142 -6.67 -14.78 -17.11
CA LEU A 142 -6.79 -16.09 -16.46
C LEU A 142 -7.53 -15.97 -15.12
N LEU A 143 -7.17 -14.97 -14.30
CA LEU A 143 -7.85 -14.71 -13.02
C LEU A 143 -9.33 -14.38 -13.24
N GLU A 144 -9.65 -13.57 -14.25
CA GLU A 144 -11.03 -13.22 -14.58
C GLU A 144 -11.81 -14.45 -15.10
N ASN A 145 -11.19 -15.33 -15.89
CA ASN A 145 -11.81 -16.58 -16.33
C ASN A 145 -12.11 -17.51 -15.15
N ILE A 146 -11.18 -17.63 -14.20
CA ILE A 146 -11.38 -18.41 -12.96
C ILE A 146 -12.50 -17.82 -12.11
N GLN A 147 -12.49 -16.49 -11.90
CA GLN A 147 -13.52 -15.83 -11.10
C GLN A 147 -14.93 -16.02 -11.67
N ASN A 148 -15.06 -16.06 -12.99
CA ASN A 148 -16.34 -16.27 -13.68
C ASN A 148 -16.69 -17.75 -13.87
N ASP A 149 -16.00 -18.67 -13.20
CA ASP A 149 -16.19 -20.12 -13.28
C ASP A 149 -16.18 -20.66 -14.73
N LYS A 150 -15.39 -20.02 -15.62
CA LYS A 150 -15.28 -20.48 -17.01
C LYS A 150 -14.49 -21.79 -17.07
N ALA A 151 -14.91 -22.68 -17.97
CA ALA A 151 -14.14 -23.88 -18.26
C ALA A 151 -12.77 -23.50 -18.86
N LEU A 152 -11.71 -23.79 -18.12
CA LEU A 152 -10.34 -23.51 -18.55
C LEU A 152 -9.88 -24.52 -19.60
N SER A 153 -9.22 -24.02 -20.65
CA SER A 153 -8.44 -24.83 -21.58
C SER A 153 -7.30 -25.56 -20.87
N ILE A 154 -6.70 -26.56 -21.53
CA ILE A 154 -5.56 -27.31 -20.96
C ILE A 154 -4.39 -26.37 -20.64
N ASP A 155 -4.12 -25.40 -21.51
CA ASP A 155 -3.05 -24.42 -21.32
C ASP A 155 -3.34 -23.48 -20.13
N GLU A 156 -4.59 -23.04 -19.97
CA GLU A 156 -5.01 -22.22 -18.83
C GLU A 156 -4.97 -23.01 -17.51
N GLN A 157 -5.33 -24.29 -17.51
CA GLN A 157 -5.18 -25.15 -16.34
C GLN A 157 -3.71 -25.27 -15.93
N GLN A 158 -2.82 -25.53 -16.90
CA GLN A 158 -1.38 -25.57 -16.64
C GLN A 158 -0.83 -24.21 -16.18
N ALA A 159 -1.31 -23.11 -16.76
CA ALA A 159 -0.95 -21.76 -16.32
C ALA A 159 -1.41 -21.51 -14.88
N TRP A 160 -2.60 -21.97 -14.50
CA TRP A 160 -3.08 -21.86 -13.13
C TRP A 160 -2.25 -22.65 -12.14
N GLU A 161 -1.81 -23.87 -12.49
CA GLU A 161 -0.86 -24.61 -11.66
C GLU A 161 0.47 -23.87 -11.48
N ARG A 162 0.97 -23.21 -12.53
CA ARG A 162 2.18 -22.36 -12.43
C ARG A 162 1.94 -21.18 -11.48
N VAL A 163 0.80 -20.49 -11.58
CA VAL A 163 0.43 -19.38 -10.68
C VAL A 163 0.41 -19.85 -9.22
N LYS A 164 -0.29 -20.95 -8.91
CA LYS A 164 -0.33 -21.54 -7.57
C LYS A 164 1.07 -21.85 -7.04
N LYS A 165 1.94 -22.41 -7.89
CA LYS A 165 3.34 -22.69 -7.53
C LYS A 165 4.14 -21.42 -7.24
N ARG A 166 4.01 -20.36 -8.05
CA ARG A 166 4.70 -19.08 -7.82
C ARG A 166 4.28 -18.47 -6.48
N VAL A 167 2.98 -18.45 -6.19
CA VAL A 167 2.44 -17.91 -4.94
C VAL A 167 2.90 -18.72 -3.73
N ASP A 168 2.89 -20.05 -3.83
CA ASP A 168 3.41 -20.93 -2.79
C ASP A 168 4.91 -20.70 -2.54
N MET A 169 5.71 -20.52 -3.60
CA MET A 169 7.14 -20.22 -3.46
C MET A 169 7.41 -18.92 -2.72
N VAL A 170 6.65 -17.85 -3.01
CA VAL A 170 6.74 -16.56 -2.30
C VAL A 170 6.38 -16.75 -0.83
N CYS A 171 5.25 -17.39 -0.54
CA CYS A 171 4.76 -17.56 0.82
C CYS A 171 5.63 -18.53 1.65
N ALA A 172 6.17 -19.58 1.03
CA ALA A 172 7.13 -20.50 1.65
C ALA A 172 8.41 -19.74 2.05
N LYS A 173 8.98 -18.96 1.14
CA LYS A 173 10.18 -18.16 1.41
C LYS A 173 9.95 -17.15 2.54
N ALA A 174 8.81 -16.45 2.51
CA ALA A 174 8.39 -15.53 3.56
C ALA A 174 8.31 -16.23 4.94
N PHE A 175 7.69 -17.42 4.97
CA PHE A 175 7.59 -18.25 6.17
C PHE A 175 8.96 -18.72 6.69
N GLU A 176 9.80 -19.28 5.81
CA GLU A 176 11.15 -19.74 6.15
C GLU A 176 12.04 -18.62 6.71
N MET A 177 11.92 -17.42 6.15
CA MET A 177 12.68 -16.26 6.59
C MET A 177 12.05 -15.56 7.81
N GLY A 178 10.79 -15.87 8.13
CA GLY A 178 10.02 -15.22 9.18
C GLY A 178 9.66 -13.77 8.85
N VAL A 179 9.60 -13.43 7.56
CA VAL A 179 9.25 -12.10 7.03
C VAL A 179 7.76 -12.13 6.63
N PRO A 180 6.92 -11.27 7.20
CA PRO A 180 5.54 -11.10 6.75
C PRO A 180 5.43 -10.66 5.28
N VAL A 181 4.51 -11.24 4.52
CA VAL A 181 4.23 -10.90 3.12
C VAL A 181 2.78 -10.46 2.95
N LEU A 182 2.61 -9.32 2.27
CA LEU A 182 1.34 -8.73 1.91
C LEU A 182 0.97 -9.15 0.48
N ILE A 183 -0.26 -9.60 0.29
CA ILE A 183 -0.85 -9.82 -1.03
C ILE A 183 -1.77 -8.63 -1.32
N ASP A 184 -1.41 -7.82 -2.31
CA ASP A 184 -2.19 -6.65 -2.67
C ASP A 184 -3.52 -7.02 -3.32
N ALA A 185 -4.56 -6.26 -2.97
CA ALA A 185 -5.87 -6.38 -3.59
C ALA A 185 -5.91 -5.51 -4.85
N GLU A 186 -6.57 -6.05 -5.87
CA GLU A 186 -6.65 -5.49 -7.21
C GLU A 186 -8.13 -5.24 -7.56
N GLU A 187 -8.54 -5.40 -8.81
CA GLU A 187 -9.92 -5.13 -9.23
C GLU A 187 -10.91 -6.23 -8.86
N THR A 188 -12.19 -5.86 -8.71
CA THR A 188 -13.23 -6.76 -8.18
C THR A 188 -13.47 -8.00 -9.03
N TRP A 189 -13.22 -7.94 -10.34
CA TRP A 189 -13.42 -9.05 -11.28
C TRP A 189 -12.29 -10.11 -11.27
N ILE A 190 -11.22 -9.85 -10.52
CA ILE A 190 -10.13 -10.82 -10.30
C ILE A 190 -9.86 -11.09 -8.81
N GLN A 191 -10.57 -10.42 -7.89
CA GLN A 191 -10.23 -10.47 -6.47
C GLN A 191 -10.56 -11.82 -5.82
N ASN A 192 -11.59 -12.55 -6.26
CA ASN A 192 -11.98 -13.82 -5.64
C ASN A 192 -10.87 -14.90 -5.73
N PRO A 193 -10.23 -15.16 -6.90
CA PRO A 193 -9.11 -16.10 -6.95
C PRO A 193 -7.88 -15.61 -6.19
N ILE A 194 -7.66 -14.29 -6.08
CA ILE A 194 -6.59 -13.72 -5.24
C ILE A 194 -6.85 -14.04 -3.76
N ASP A 195 -8.06 -13.76 -3.29
CA ASP A 195 -8.50 -14.02 -1.92
C ASP A 195 -8.40 -15.52 -1.59
N ALA A 196 -8.85 -16.40 -2.49
CA ALA A 196 -8.78 -17.84 -2.31
C ALA A 196 -7.33 -18.33 -2.12
N LEU A 197 -6.40 -17.89 -2.98
CA LEU A 197 -4.98 -18.22 -2.84
C LEU A 197 -4.40 -17.66 -1.54
N ALA A 198 -4.76 -16.43 -1.16
CA ALA A 198 -4.31 -15.84 0.09
C ALA A 198 -4.77 -16.69 1.29
N TYR A 199 -6.03 -17.14 1.31
CA TYR A 199 -6.57 -17.96 2.40
C TYR A 199 -5.92 -19.35 2.46
N ASP A 200 -5.67 -19.99 1.31
CA ASP A 200 -4.94 -21.26 1.25
C ASP A 200 -3.54 -21.11 1.84
N MET A 201 -2.84 -20.02 1.50
CA MET A 201 -1.49 -19.74 2.01
C MET A 201 -1.50 -19.37 3.50
N MET A 202 -2.49 -18.62 3.99
CA MET A 202 -2.66 -18.38 5.43
C MET A 202 -2.92 -19.68 6.19
N ALA A 203 -3.83 -20.51 5.69
CA ALA A 203 -4.13 -21.80 6.28
C ALA A 203 -2.88 -22.68 6.33
N LYS A 204 -2.01 -22.62 5.32
CA LYS A 204 -0.74 -23.36 5.28
C LYS A 204 0.33 -22.80 6.24
N TYR A 205 0.59 -21.49 6.20
CA TYR A 205 1.78 -20.88 6.83
C TYR A 205 1.51 -20.11 8.13
N ASN A 206 0.30 -19.63 8.40
CA ASN A 206 0.00 -18.80 9.58
C ASN A 206 -0.32 -19.62 10.84
N LYS A 207 0.46 -20.65 11.15
CA LYS A 207 0.15 -21.57 12.26
C LYS A 207 0.42 -20.98 13.65
N GLN A 208 1.50 -20.22 13.79
CA GLN A 208 1.94 -19.67 15.08
C GLN A 208 1.79 -18.14 15.18
N LYS A 209 1.83 -17.47 14.03
CA LYS A 209 1.66 -16.02 13.86
C LYS A 209 1.26 -15.75 12.42
N ALA A 210 0.77 -14.55 12.13
CA ALA A 210 0.52 -14.13 10.75
C ALA A 210 1.86 -13.95 10.00
N ILE A 211 2.01 -14.64 8.87
CA ILE A 211 3.07 -14.45 7.88
C ILE A 211 2.46 -13.93 6.59
N VAL A 212 1.39 -14.56 6.11
CA VAL A 212 0.67 -14.15 4.91
C VAL A 212 -0.50 -13.24 5.27
N PHE A 213 -0.64 -12.14 4.55
CA PHE A 213 -1.66 -11.11 4.76
C PHE A 213 -2.48 -10.91 3.49
N ASN A 214 -3.80 -10.88 3.63
CA ASN A 214 -4.71 -10.51 2.55
C ASN A 214 -5.12 -9.04 2.69
N THR A 215 -5.36 -8.37 1.57
CA THR A 215 -5.75 -6.96 1.54
C THR A 215 -7.26 -6.81 1.38
N TYR A 216 -7.89 -6.05 2.27
CA TYR A 216 -9.32 -5.73 2.23
C TYR A 216 -9.48 -4.27 1.82
N GLN A 217 -10.26 -4.03 0.76
CA GLN A 217 -10.57 -2.70 0.24
C GLN A 217 -11.96 -2.26 0.75
N LEU A 218 -11.98 -1.41 1.78
CA LEU A 218 -13.19 -1.04 2.52
C LEU A 218 -14.08 -0.01 1.80
N TYR A 219 -13.63 0.46 0.62
CA TYR A 219 -14.48 1.17 -0.33
C TYR A 219 -15.53 0.28 -1.00
N ARG A 220 -15.44 -1.05 -0.84
CA ARG A 220 -16.42 -2.01 -1.37
C ARG A 220 -17.49 -2.29 -0.33
N THR A 221 -18.73 -2.41 -0.79
CA THR A 221 -19.89 -2.67 0.08
C THR A 221 -19.76 -3.98 0.86
N GLU A 222 -19.24 -5.04 0.25
CA GLU A 222 -19.11 -6.37 0.88
C GLU A 222 -17.84 -6.56 1.72
N SER A 223 -16.85 -5.66 1.64
CA SER A 223 -15.50 -5.95 2.16
C SER A 223 -15.44 -6.19 3.68
N LEU A 224 -16.23 -5.45 4.47
CA LEU A 224 -16.29 -5.65 5.93
C LEU A 224 -16.94 -7.00 6.29
N LYS A 225 -17.94 -7.44 5.53
CA LYS A 225 -18.56 -8.75 5.72
C LYS A 225 -17.57 -9.87 5.38
N ASN A 226 -16.92 -9.77 4.22
CA ASN A 226 -15.90 -10.73 3.78
C ASN A 226 -14.75 -10.86 4.79
N LEU A 227 -14.30 -9.74 5.39
CA LEU A 227 -13.30 -9.74 6.46
C LEU A 227 -13.73 -10.58 7.67
N ARG A 228 -14.99 -10.42 8.11
CA ARG A 228 -15.55 -11.14 9.26
C ARG A 228 -15.71 -12.63 8.98
N GLU A 229 -16.21 -12.97 7.79
CA GLU A 229 -16.40 -14.35 7.34
C GLU A 229 -15.06 -15.08 7.21
N ALA A 230 -14.07 -14.45 6.58
CA ALA A 230 -12.72 -15.01 6.45
C ALA A 230 -12.05 -15.22 7.82
N PHE A 231 -12.23 -14.28 8.77
CA PHE A 231 -11.75 -14.48 10.15
C PHE A 231 -12.46 -15.65 10.84
N HIS A 232 -13.76 -15.82 10.63
CA HIS A 232 -14.49 -16.95 11.20
C HIS A 232 -13.91 -18.29 10.73
N VAL A 233 -13.65 -18.43 9.43
CA VAL A 233 -12.96 -19.60 8.87
C VAL A 233 -11.57 -19.77 9.47
N ALA A 234 -10.79 -18.69 9.62
CA ALA A 234 -9.47 -18.73 10.24
C ALA A 234 -9.50 -19.24 11.68
N ALA A 235 -10.48 -18.80 12.47
CA ALA A 235 -10.68 -19.26 13.83
C ALA A 235 -11.07 -20.74 13.88
N MET A 236 -12.01 -21.19 13.03
CA MET A 236 -12.42 -22.60 12.96
C MET A 236 -11.29 -23.54 12.58
N HIS A 237 -10.45 -23.15 11.61
CA HIS A 237 -9.32 -23.95 11.12
C HIS A 237 -8.01 -23.69 11.87
N ASN A 238 -8.09 -22.92 12.96
CA ASN A 238 -7.00 -22.66 13.89
C ASN A 238 -5.71 -22.11 13.24
N TYR A 239 -5.82 -21.08 12.40
CA TYR A 239 -4.67 -20.29 11.95
C TYR A 239 -4.79 -18.81 12.36
N PHE A 240 -3.69 -18.07 12.30
CA PHE A 240 -3.64 -16.63 12.55
C PHE A 240 -4.01 -15.86 11.30
N PHE A 241 -4.80 -14.82 11.45
CA PHE A 241 -5.37 -14.07 10.34
C PHE A 241 -4.56 -12.79 10.09
N GLY A 242 -3.92 -12.72 8.93
CA GLY A 242 -3.14 -11.55 8.51
C GLY A 242 -3.99 -10.63 7.64
N VAL A 243 -4.13 -9.37 8.03
CA VAL A 243 -5.04 -8.42 7.38
C VAL A 243 -4.32 -7.13 7.00
N LYS A 244 -4.47 -6.66 5.76
CA LYS A 244 -4.12 -5.30 5.37
C LYS A 244 -5.41 -4.56 5.03
N LEU A 245 -5.73 -3.52 5.80
CA LEU A 245 -6.91 -2.69 5.58
C LEU A 245 -6.52 -1.49 4.73
N VAL A 246 -7.20 -1.29 3.60
CA VAL A 246 -7.09 -0.10 2.77
C VAL A 246 -8.48 0.42 2.43
N ARG A 247 -8.62 1.67 2.00
CA ARG A 247 -9.88 2.10 1.37
C ARG A 247 -10.05 1.39 0.02
N GLY A 248 -9.13 1.63 -0.90
CA GLY A 248 -9.16 1.07 -2.25
C GLY A 248 -8.59 2.08 -3.24
N ALA A 249 -8.19 1.62 -4.42
CA ALA A 249 -7.50 2.43 -5.41
C ALA A 249 -8.18 2.47 -6.78
N TYR A 250 -9.25 1.68 -6.99
CA TYR A 250 -9.82 1.46 -8.33
C TYR A 250 -11.22 2.07 -8.52
N MET A 251 -11.64 3.02 -7.68
CA MET A 251 -13.04 3.50 -7.58
C MET A 251 -13.65 3.83 -8.94
N GLU A 252 -13.01 4.72 -9.69
CA GLU A 252 -13.54 5.19 -10.98
C GLU A 252 -13.63 4.06 -12.00
N LYS A 253 -12.64 3.15 -12.01
CA LYS A 253 -12.61 1.99 -12.89
C LYS A 253 -13.74 1.01 -12.57
N GLU A 254 -13.99 0.77 -11.29
CA GLU A 254 -15.06 -0.11 -10.80
C GLU A 254 -16.44 0.44 -11.15
N ARG A 255 -16.70 1.73 -10.87
CA ARG A 255 -17.97 2.39 -11.21
C ARG A 255 -18.21 2.39 -12.72
N LYS A 256 -17.18 2.72 -13.51
CA LYS A 256 -17.26 2.68 -14.97
C LYS A 256 -17.61 1.28 -15.47
N ARG A 257 -16.93 0.25 -14.98
CA ARG A 257 -17.18 -1.14 -15.40
C ARG A 257 -18.60 -1.59 -15.02
N ALA A 258 -19.07 -1.22 -13.83
CA ALA A 258 -20.44 -1.52 -13.38
C ALA A 258 -21.50 -0.88 -14.28
N ALA A 259 -21.30 0.39 -14.66
CA ALA A 259 -22.16 1.08 -15.62
C ALA A 259 -22.12 0.47 -17.02
N ASP A 260 -20.92 0.17 -17.55
CA ASP A 260 -20.74 -0.40 -18.88
C ASP A 260 -21.35 -1.81 -19.01
N ASN A 261 -21.33 -2.60 -17.94
CA ASN A 261 -21.84 -3.99 -17.92
C ASN A 261 -23.20 -4.14 -17.21
N ASN A 262 -23.82 -3.02 -16.81
CA ASN A 262 -25.14 -2.97 -16.19
C ASN A 262 -25.31 -3.89 -14.95
N TYR A 263 -24.32 -3.89 -14.04
CA TYR A 263 -24.42 -4.54 -12.73
C TYR A 263 -24.33 -3.53 -11.58
N ALA A 264 -24.71 -3.95 -10.37
CA ALA A 264 -24.72 -3.06 -9.20
C ALA A 264 -23.31 -2.54 -8.88
N ASP A 265 -23.20 -1.24 -8.62
CA ASP A 265 -21.93 -0.61 -8.24
C ASP A 265 -21.36 -1.27 -6.98
N PRO A 266 -20.16 -1.87 -7.03
CA PRO A 266 -19.59 -2.57 -5.88
C PRO A 266 -19.02 -1.60 -4.84
N ILE A 267 -18.99 -0.30 -5.13
CA ILE A 267 -18.35 0.74 -4.30
C ILE A 267 -19.38 1.42 -3.40
N GLN A 268 -18.98 1.72 -2.17
CA GLN A 268 -19.74 2.48 -1.19
C GLN A 268 -20.28 3.79 -1.81
N PRO A 269 -21.49 4.23 -1.44
CA PRO A 269 -22.14 5.37 -2.08
C PRO A 269 -21.44 6.69 -1.80
N THR A 270 -20.75 6.81 -0.66
CA THR A 270 -20.01 8.01 -0.26
C THR A 270 -18.66 7.69 0.36
N LYS A 271 -17.79 8.71 0.44
CA LYS A 271 -16.52 8.61 1.15
C LYS A 271 -16.75 8.35 2.64
N GLU A 272 -17.76 8.95 3.24
CA GLU A 272 -18.11 8.77 4.66
C GLU A 272 -18.51 7.31 4.94
N ALA A 273 -19.25 6.67 4.02
CA ALA A 273 -19.58 5.25 4.11
C ALA A 273 -18.33 4.35 4.02
N THR A 274 -17.38 4.71 3.17
CA THR A 274 -16.06 4.04 3.11
C THR A 274 -15.28 4.23 4.42
N ASP A 275 -15.26 5.45 4.97
CA ASP A 275 -14.58 5.76 6.22
C ASP A 275 -15.19 5.01 7.41
N ASP A 276 -16.51 4.92 7.47
CA ASP A 276 -17.25 4.14 8.47
C ASP A 276 -16.95 2.64 8.37
N ALA A 277 -16.99 2.07 7.17
CA ALA A 277 -16.61 0.68 6.94
C ALA A 277 -15.14 0.41 7.34
N PHE A 278 -14.24 1.34 7.03
CA PHE A 278 -12.82 1.26 7.41
C PHE A 278 -12.64 1.28 8.94
N ASN A 279 -13.30 2.21 9.63
CA ASN A 279 -13.17 2.33 11.09
C ASN A 279 -13.81 1.13 11.82
N LYS A 280 -14.93 0.60 11.32
CA LYS A 280 -15.52 -0.66 11.82
C LYS A 280 -14.62 -1.87 11.60
N ALA A 281 -13.82 -1.88 10.54
CA ALA A 281 -12.82 -2.92 10.33
C ALA A 281 -11.66 -2.80 11.35
N LEU A 282 -11.22 -1.58 11.68
CA LEU A 282 -10.21 -1.35 12.74
C LEU A 282 -10.69 -1.89 14.09
N GLU A 283 -11.91 -1.55 14.50
CA GLU A 283 -12.55 -2.05 15.72
C GLU A 283 -12.57 -3.58 15.73
N PHE A 284 -13.07 -4.19 14.66
CA PHE A 284 -13.15 -5.63 14.53
C PHE A 284 -11.77 -6.30 14.67
N CYS A 285 -10.72 -5.74 14.05
CA CYS A 285 -9.37 -6.27 14.16
C CYS A 285 -8.82 -6.18 15.60
N ILE A 286 -9.06 -5.06 16.29
CA ILE A 286 -8.60 -4.84 17.67
C ILE A 286 -9.36 -5.70 18.68
N ASP A 287 -10.66 -5.88 18.50
CA ASP A 287 -11.50 -6.78 19.32
C ASP A 287 -11.00 -8.23 19.22
N ASN A 288 -10.48 -8.62 18.05
CA ASN A 288 -9.99 -9.96 17.76
C ASN A 288 -8.44 -10.07 17.75
N LYS A 289 -7.73 -9.12 18.38
CA LYS A 289 -6.25 -9.03 18.43
C LYS A 289 -5.51 -10.27 18.92
N GLN A 290 -6.20 -11.25 19.52
CA GLN A 290 -5.54 -12.51 19.93
C GLN A 290 -5.25 -13.43 18.74
N ARG A 291 -5.95 -13.23 17.62
CA ARG A 291 -5.86 -14.08 16.42
C ARG A 291 -5.65 -13.29 15.14
N ILE A 292 -5.78 -11.96 15.19
CA ILE A 292 -5.57 -11.06 14.07
C ILE A 292 -4.28 -10.26 14.28
N THR A 293 -3.43 -10.24 13.24
CA THR A 293 -2.38 -9.24 13.05
C THR A 293 -2.78 -8.41 11.84
N PHE A 294 -2.72 -7.08 11.93
CA PHE A 294 -3.14 -6.24 10.83
C PHE A 294 -2.30 -4.99 10.58
N MET A 295 -2.38 -4.53 9.33
CA MET A 295 -1.82 -3.29 8.84
C MET A 295 -2.94 -2.30 8.50
N CYS A 296 -2.90 -1.12 9.09
CA CYS A 296 -3.72 0.04 8.76
C CYS A 296 -3.08 0.84 7.63
N GLY A 297 -3.44 0.54 6.38
CA GLY A 297 -3.02 1.27 5.19
C GLY A 297 -3.94 2.47 4.94
N SER A 298 -3.65 3.61 5.58
CA SER A 298 -4.51 4.80 5.49
C SER A 298 -3.73 6.09 5.62
N HIS A 299 -4.10 7.07 4.79
CA HIS A 299 -3.65 8.44 4.88
C HIS A 299 -4.61 9.35 5.66
N ASN A 300 -5.69 8.81 6.22
CA ASN A 300 -6.69 9.64 6.91
C ASN A 300 -6.30 9.87 8.37
N ASP A 301 -6.14 11.15 8.75
CA ASP A 301 -5.80 11.58 10.11
C ASP A 301 -6.73 10.94 11.17
N TYR A 302 -8.04 10.98 10.95
CA TYR A 302 -9.01 10.44 11.91
C TYR A 302 -8.84 8.93 12.10
N SER A 303 -8.80 8.13 11.04
CA SER A 303 -8.68 6.66 11.16
C SER A 303 -7.38 6.23 11.84
N ASN A 304 -6.27 6.92 11.54
CA ASN A 304 -4.98 6.63 12.19
C ASN A 304 -5.01 7.02 13.67
N TYR A 305 -5.53 8.20 14.00
CA TYR A 305 -5.68 8.62 15.40
C TYR A 305 -6.65 7.69 16.15
N TYR A 306 -7.76 7.30 15.52
CA TYR A 306 -8.75 6.40 16.12
C TYR A 306 -8.14 5.05 16.49
N LEU A 307 -7.28 4.49 15.62
CA LEU A 307 -6.58 3.26 15.93
C LEU A 307 -5.66 3.38 17.16
N THR A 308 -5.01 4.51 17.38
CA THR A 308 -4.17 4.69 18.59
C THR A 308 -5.02 4.72 19.86
N ILE A 309 -6.22 5.32 19.79
CA ILE A 309 -7.21 5.26 20.87
C ILE A 309 -7.68 3.82 21.13
N LEU A 310 -8.01 3.07 20.07
CA LEU A 310 -8.43 1.68 20.17
C LEU A 310 -7.34 0.81 20.82
N MET A 311 -6.09 0.91 20.36
CA MET A 311 -4.96 0.18 20.95
C MET A 311 -4.81 0.47 22.45
N ASN A 312 -4.82 1.76 22.84
CA ASN A 312 -4.70 2.17 24.23
C ASN A 312 -5.86 1.66 25.10
N LYS A 313 -7.10 1.78 24.62
CA LYS A 313 -8.31 1.25 25.29
C LYS A 313 -8.22 -0.26 25.50
N HIS A 314 -7.56 -0.96 24.58
CA HIS A 314 -7.34 -2.40 24.62
C HIS A 314 -6.06 -2.80 25.35
N GLY A 315 -5.38 -1.87 26.03
CA GLY A 315 -4.16 -2.12 26.81
C GLY A 315 -3.00 -2.62 25.95
N MET A 316 -2.96 -2.26 24.66
CA MET A 316 -1.87 -2.61 23.76
C MET A 316 -0.78 -1.55 23.84
N ASN A 317 0.48 -1.99 23.82
CA ASN A 317 1.60 -1.07 23.71
C ASN A 317 1.64 -0.47 22.29
N PRO A 318 2.17 0.75 22.12
CA PRO A 318 2.38 1.33 20.79
C PRO A 318 3.17 0.45 19.83
N ASP A 319 4.17 -0.26 20.35
CA ASP A 319 5.09 -1.15 19.62
C ASP A 319 4.56 -2.60 19.49
N ASP A 320 3.29 -2.86 19.77
CA ASP A 320 2.71 -4.19 19.64
C ASP A 320 2.76 -4.67 18.17
N ASN A 321 3.55 -5.73 17.94
CA ASN A 321 3.81 -6.29 16.61
C ASN A 321 2.56 -6.82 15.88
N ARG A 322 1.40 -6.84 16.55
CA ARG A 322 0.11 -7.20 15.93
C ARG A 322 -0.52 -6.05 15.14
N VAL A 323 -0.07 -4.81 15.32
CA VAL A 323 -0.65 -3.63 14.67
C VAL A 323 0.45 -2.83 14.00
N TRP A 324 0.25 -2.53 12.72
CA TRP A 324 1.15 -1.70 11.93
C TRP A 324 0.39 -0.57 11.26
N PHE A 325 0.97 0.62 11.24
CA PHE A 325 0.47 1.76 10.48
C PHE A 325 1.26 1.88 9.19
N ALA A 326 0.57 2.14 8.07
CA ALA A 326 1.22 2.27 6.78
C ALA A 326 0.66 3.40 5.93
N GLN A 327 1.57 4.14 5.30
CA GLN A 327 1.27 5.18 4.32
C GLN A 327 2.17 5.00 3.10
N LEU A 328 1.74 5.49 1.93
CA LEU A 328 2.62 5.61 0.77
C LEU A 328 3.82 6.53 1.07
N PHE A 329 4.99 6.15 0.55
CA PHE A 329 6.17 7.01 0.56
C PHE A 329 5.90 8.30 -0.24
N GLY A 330 6.38 9.44 0.28
CA GLY A 330 6.11 10.76 -0.29
C GLY A 330 4.76 11.38 0.10
N MET A 331 3.92 10.68 0.88
CA MET A 331 2.61 11.18 1.32
C MET A 331 2.39 10.97 2.82
N SER A 332 1.76 11.95 3.49
CA SER A 332 1.31 11.85 4.88
C SER A 332 2.42 11.56 5.87
N ASP A 333 3.53 12.28 5.69
CA ASP A 333 4.66 12.25 6.62
C ASP A 333 4.27 12.78 8.01
N ASN A 334 3.29 13.67 8.07
CA ASN A 334 2.70 14.14 9.32
C ASN A 334 2.02 13.03 10.13
N ILE A 335 1.55 11.96 9.48
CA ILE A 335 1.02 10.78 10.17
C ILE A 335 2.19 9.88 10.56
N SER A 336 2.97 9.43 9.57
CA SER A 336 3.98 8.38 9.78
C SER A 336 5.03 8.74 10.83
N PHE A 337 5.62 9.94 10.75
CA PHE A 337 6.72 10.31 11.64
C PHE A 337 6.24 10.70 13.03
N ASN A 338 5.04 11.26 13.17
CA ASN A 338 4.45 11.53 14.48
C ASN A 338 4.01 10.23 15.19
N LEU A 339 3.50 9.24 14.45
CA LEU A 339 3.24 7.90 14.99
C LEU A 339 4.54 7.21 15.40
N ALA A 340 5.58 7.26 14.57
CA ALA A 340 6.88 6.65 14.89
C ALA A 340 7.53 7.30 16.12
N LYS A 341 7.46 8.64 16.26
CA LYS A 341 7.86 9.35 17.49
C LYS A 341 7.06 8.92 18.71
N GLY A 342 5.78 8.59 18.53
CA GLY A 342 4.92 8.00 19.56
C GLY A 342 5.21 6.54 19.91
N GLY A 343 6.22 5.92 19.28
CA GLY A 343 6.61 4.53 19.52
C GLY A 343 5.78 3.50 18.77
N PHE A 344 4.91 3.92 17.85
CA PHE A 344 4.09 3.00 17.07
C PHE A 344 4.89 2.30 15.96
N ASN A 345 4.49 1.09 15.62
CA ASN A 345 5.02 0.37 14.46
C ASN A 345 4.52 1.01 13.16
N VAL A 346 5.41 1.68 12.43
CA VAL A 346 5.07 2.42 11.21
C VAL A 346 5.93 1.95 10.05
N ALA A 347 5.33 1.85 8.85
CA ALA A 347 6.07 1.62 7.62
C ALA A 347 5.58 2.52 6.48
N LYS A 348 6.47 2.81 5.53
CA LYS A 348 6.14 3.44 4.25
C LYS A 348 6.12 2.40 3.14
N TYR A 349 5.04 2.37 2.38
CA TYR A 349 4.98 1.63 1.12
C TYR A 349 5.88 2.33 0.11
N LEU A 350 6.96 1.67 -0.30
CA LEU A 350 8.08 2.25 -1.03
C LEU A 350 8.20 1.64 -2.44
N PRO A 351 7.55 2.26 -3.44
CA PRO A 351 7.73 1.93 -4.85
C PRO A 351 9.19 1.99 -5.27
N TYR A 352 9.65 1.02 -6.05
CA TYR A 352 10.94 1.07 -6.73
C TYR A 352 10.85 0.33 -8.08
N GLY A 353 11.79 0.65 -8.97
CA GLY A 353 11.90 0.04 -10.28
C GLY A 353 12.32 1.03 -11.35
N PRO A 354 12.60 0.55 -12.58
CA PRO A 354 13.04 1.42 -13.68
C PRO A 354 12.05 2.55 -13.93
N VAL A 355 12.54 3.78 -14.10
CA VAL A 355 11.68 4.98 -14.23
C VAL A 355 10.54 4.77 -15.22
N LYS A 356 10.84 4.25 -16.43
CA LYS A 356 9.83 4.01 -17.48
C LYS A 356 8.71 3.07 -17.04
N SER A 357 9.07 2.02 -16.31
CA SER A 357 8.15 0.98 -15.87
C SER A 357 7.26 1.44 -14.72
N VAL A 358 7.76 2.36 -13.88
CA VAL A 358 7.03 2.91 -12.73
C VAL A 358 6.17 4.12 -13.10
N MET A 359 6.43 4.78 -14.23
CA MET A 359 5.66 5.95 -14.65
C MET A 359 4.16 5.71 -14.80
N PRO A 360 3.67 4.62 -15.44
CA PRO A 360 2.24 4.32 -15.49
C PRO A 360 1.60 4.29 -14.10
N TYR A 361 2.27 3.65 -13.14
CA TYR A 361 1.84 3.62 -11.74
C TYR A 361 1.74 5.03 -11.13
N LEU A 362 2.77 5.86 -11.29
CA LEU A 362 2.79 7.24 -10.75
C LEU A 362 1.71 8.13 -11.37
N LEU A 363 1.47 8.01 -12.68
CA LEU A 363 0.44 8.78 -13.37
C LEU A 363 -0.97 8.37 -12.90
N ARG A 364 -1.23 7.07 -12.70
CA ARG A 364 -2.49 6.60 -12.12
C ARG A 364 -2.69 7.13 -10.70
N ARG A 365 -1.66 7.07 -9.85
CA ARG A 365 -1.71 7.65 -8.50
C ARG A 365 -1.96 9.15 -8.52
N ALA A 366 -1.41 9.89 -9.49
CA ALA A 366 -1.68 11.32 -9.64
C ALA A 366 -3.13 11.58 -10.07
N GLU A 367 -3.65 10.84 -11.06
CA GLU A 367 -5.04 10.93 -11.53
C GLU A 367 -6.03 10.58 -10.40
N GLU A 368 -5.80 9.50 -9.66
CA GLU A 368 -6.63 9.08 -8.51
C GLU A 368 -6.55 10.06 -7.33
N ASN A 369 -5.38 10.63 -7.02
CA ASN A 369 -5.27 11.62 -5.94
C ASN A 369 -5.95 12.97 -6.26
N THR A 370 -6.29 13.24 -7.53
CA THR A 370 -7.14 14.38 -7.86
C THR A 370 -8.61 14.15 -7.50
N SER A 371 -9.06 12.90 -7.40
CA SER A 371 -10.42 12.55 -6.94
C SER A 371 -10.53 12.44 -5.41
N VAL A 372 -9.41 12.32 -4.68
CA VAL A 372 -9.38 12.36 -3.22
C VAL A 372 -9.41 13.81 -2.72
N ALA A 373 -10.62 14.38 -2.63
CA ALA A 373 -10.84 15.73 -2.12
C ALA A 373 -10.18 15.95 -0.74
N GLY A 374 -9.34 16.98 -0.62
CA GLY A 374 -8.81 17.52 0.65
C GLY A 374 -7.45 17.01 1.11
N GLN A 375 -7.05 15.79 0.76
CA GLN A 375 -5.80 15.17 1.23
C GLN A 375 -4.54 15.88 0.71
N SER A 376 -4.44 16.04 -0.61
CA SER A 376 -3.31 16.74 -1.24
C SER A 376 -3.20 18.20 -0.80
N SER A 377 -4.33 18.85 -0.50
CA SER A 377 -4.36 20.23 -0.03
C SER A 377 -3.89 20.35 1.43
N ARG A 378 -4.22 19.35 2.26
CA ARG A 378 -3.70 19.24 3.64
C ARG A 378 -2.20 19.04 3.66
N GLU A 379 -1.65 18.14 2.83
CA GLU A 379 -0.21 17.94 2.66
C GLU A 379 0.50 19.27 2.32
N LEU A 380 0.01 19.97 1.29
CA LEU A 380 0.59 21.24 0.87
C LEU A 380 0.54 22.30 1.98
N THR A 381 -0.53 22.30 2.78
CA THR A 381 -0.67 23.22 3.92
C THR A 381 0.38 22.94 4.99
N LEU A 382 0.59 21.67 5.35
CA LEU A 382 1.58 21.27 6.35
C LEU A 382 3.02 21.51 5.87
N ILE A 383 3.31 21.23 4.60
CA ILE A 383 4.60 21.54 3.97
C ILE A 383 4.89 23.05 4.03
N ARG A 384 3.90 23.89 3.71
CA ARG A 384 4.06 25.36 3.76
C ARG A 384 4.19 25.87 5.19
N LYS A 385 3.49 25.26 6.15
CA LYS A 385 3.64 25.55 7.59
C LYS A 385 5.07 25.25 8.04
N GLU A 386 5.64 24.12 7.63
CA GLU A 386 7.02 23.76 7.95
C GLU A 386 8.05 24.71 7.32
N LEU A 387 7.87 25.09 6.05
CA LEU A 387 8.75 26.07 5.40
C LEU A 387 8.77 27.42 6.12
N ARG A 388 7.62 27.86 6.64
CA ARG A 388 7.53 29.09 7.46
C ARG A 388 8.28 28.91 8.77
N ARG A 389 8.01 27.82 9.51
CA ARG A 389 8.69 27.50 10.77
C ARG A 389 10.21 27.53 10.63
N ARG A 390 10.77 26.86 9.62
CA ARG A 390 12.23 26.84 9.37
C ARG A 390 12.79 28.20 8.97
N LYS A 391 11.99 29.04 8.30
CA LYS A 391 12.42 30.40 7.95
C LYS A 391 12.50 31.28 9.20
N ASP A 392 11.51 31.18 10.07
CA ASP A 392 11.40 31.98 11.29
C ASP A 392 12.46 31.58 12.35
N GLU A 393 12.98 30.35 12.32
CA GLU A 393 14.09 29.90 13.19
C GLU A 393 15.49 30.31 12.68
N ASN A 394 15.63 30.61 11.39
CA ASN A 394 16.90 30.94 10.75
C ASN A 394 17.06 32.44 10.43
N GLY A 395 16.03 33.25 10.70
CA GLY A 395 16.03 34.71 10.54
C GLY A 395 16.04 35.39 11.89
#